data_AF-A0A925X2M6-F1
#
_entry.id   AF-A0A925X2M6-F1
#
_cell.length_a   1.000
_cell.length_b   1.000
_cell.length_c   1.000
_cell.angle_alpha   90.00
_cell.angle_beta   90.00
_cell.angle_gamma   90.00
#
_symmetry.space_group_name_H-M   'P 1'
#
loop_
_entity.id
_entity.type
_entity.pdbx_description
1 polymer ?
#
loop_
_entity_poly.entity_id
_entity_poly.type
_entity_poly.pdbx_seq_one_letter_code
_entity_poly.pdbx_strand_id
1 'polypeptide(L)' 'MVDSHCHLTDPRLHDQLDAVLSRAASAGVSRMITIGTSP' A
#
# COMPACT_ATOMS: atom_id res chain seq x y z
N MET A 1 -3.02 -13.16 1.26
CA MET A 1 -2.90 -12.40 2.53
C MET A 1 -3.55 -11.04 2.35
N VAL A 2 -4.14 -10.45 3.40
CA VAL A 2 -4.74 -9.11 3.33
C VAL A 2 -3.96 -8.18 4.25
N ASP A 3 -3.53 -7.03 3.73
CA ASP A 3 -3.00 -5.94 4.53
C ASP A 3 -4.18 -5.06 4.99
N SER A 4 -4.55 -5.17 6.25
CA SER A 4 -5.67 -4.40 6.81
C SER A 4 -5.31 -2.95 7.15
N HIS A 5 -4.02 -2.58 7.14
CA HIS A 5 -3.58 -1.26 7.56
C HIS A 5 -2.27 -0.87 6.87
N CYS A 6 -2.38 -0.09 5.81
CA CYS A 6 -1.26 0.58 5.17
C CYS A 6 -1.55 2.08 4.94
N HIS A 7 -0.54 2.82 4.50
CA HIS A 7 -0.65 4.24 4.17
C HIS A 7 -0.13 4.49 2.75
N LEU A 8 -0.81 3.93 1.74
CA LEU A 8 -0.39 4.04 0.33
C LEU A 8 -0.48 5.48 -0.21
N THR A 9 -1.20 6.35 0.47
CA THR A 9 -1.32 7.77 0.15
C THR A 9 -0.21 8.63 0.77
N ASP A 10 0.70 8.06 1.55
CA ASP A 10 1.84 8.79 2.13
C ASP A 10 2.70 9.42 1.02
N PRO A 11 2.99 10.74 1.08
CA PRO A 11 3.80 11.42 0.06
C PRO A 11 5.15 10.78 -0.24
N ARG A 12 5.74 10.08 0.73
CA ARG A 12 7.02 9.38 0.57
C ARG A 12 6.93 8.18 -0.37
N LEU A 13 5.72 7.71 -0.68
CA LEU A 13 5.48 6.56 -1.54
C LEU A 13 5.06 6.94 -2.96
N HIS A 14 4.75 8.22 -3.25
CA HIS A 14 4.15 8.63 -4.53
C HIS A 14 4.99 8.20 -5.74
N ASP A 15 6.30 8.44 -5.71
CA ASP A 15 7.20 8.09 -6.82
C ASP A 15 7.55 6.59 -6.90
N GLN A 16 7.09 5.78 -5.94
CA GLN A 16 7.42 4.36 -5.85
C GLN A 16 6.20 3.46 -5.65
N LEU A 17 4.99 3.98 -5.83
CA LEU A 17 3.75 3.27 -5.53
C LEU A 17 3.66 1.94 -6.28
N ASP A 18 3.97 1.93 -7.58
CA ASP A 18 3.96 0.72 -8.39
C ASP A 18 4.96 -0.33 -7.90
N ALA A 19 6.15 0.11 -7.50
CA ALA A 19 7.18 -0.77 -6.98
C ALA A 19 6.78 -1.37 -5.61
N VAL A 20 6.09 -0.59 -4.77
CA VAL A 20 5.51 -1.07 -3.50
C VAL A 20 4.44 -2.14 -3.76
N LEU A 21 3.50 -1.85 -4.66
CA LEU A 21 2.41 -2.78 -5.01
C LEU A 21 2.94 -4.08 -5.62
N SER A 22 3.94 -3.98 -6.50
CA SER A 22 4.61 -5.15 -7.09
C SER A 22 5.24 -6.03 -6.02
N ARG A 23 6.00 -5.45 -5.09
CA ARG A 23 6.59 -6.19 -3.96
C ARG A 23 5.53 -6.83 -3.07
N ALA A 24 4.45 -6.11 -2.77
CA ALA A 24 3.35 -6.63 -1.97
C ALA A 24 2.68 -7.86 -2.63
N ALA A 25 2.44 -7.79 -3.94
CA ALA A 25 1.90 -8.90 -4.71
C ALA A 25 2.85 -10.10 -4.73
N SER A 26 4.16 -9.88 -4.95
CA SER A 26 5.18 -10.94 -4.88
C SER A 26 5.27 -11.59 -3.50
N ALA A 27 4.96 -10.86 -2.43
CA ALA A 27 4.88 -11.37 -1.07
C ALA A 27 3.54 -12.07 -0.73
N GLY A 28 2.60 -12.16 -1.69
CA GLY A 28 1.30 -12.82 -1.50
C GLY A 28 0.22 -11.95 -0.86
N VAL A 29 0.43 -10.63 -0.77
CA VAL A 29 -0.63 -9.68 -0.39
C VAL A 29 -1.56 -9.50 -1.58
N SER A 30 -2.82 -9.89 -1.44
CA SER A 30 -3.80 -9.88 -2.52
C SER A 30 -4.85 -8.77 -2.39
N ARG A 31 -4.98 -8.16 -1.20
CA ARG A 31 -5.87 -7.02 -0.92
C ARG A 31 -5.23 -6.13 0.13
N MET A 32 -5.48 -4.82 0.05
CA MET A 32 -4.92 -3.82 0.95
C MET A 32 -5.99 -2.79 1.32
N ILE A 33 -5.99 -2.31 2.56
CA ILE A 33 -6.80 -1.17 3.02
C ILE A 33 -5.84 -0.04 3.39
N THR A 34 -5.95 1.10 2.69
CA THR A 34 -5.17 2.30 3.00
C THR A 34 -5.95 3.21 3.94
N ILE A 35 -5.32 3.66 5.02
CA ILE A 35 -5.95 4.51 6.03
C ILE A 35 -5.82 5.99 5.63
N GLY A 36 -6.95 6.68 5.58
CA GLY A 36 -7.00 8.13 5.49
C GLY A 36 -6.70 8.77 6.85
N THR A 37 -5.81 9.76 6.87
CA THR A 37 -5.42 10.50 8.09
C THR A 37 -5.92 11.95 8.07
N SER A 38 -6.76 12.29 7.09
CA SER A 38 -7.36 13.62 6.93
C SER A 38 -8.79 13.48 6.41
N PRO A 39 -9.70 14.42 6.74
CA PRO A 39 -11.10 14.39 6.32
C PRO A 39 -11.29 14.49 4.80
#